data_AF-A0A7C1DUY2-F1
#
_entry.id   AF-A0A7C1DUY2-F1
#
_cell.length_a   1.000
_cell.length_b   1.000
_cell.length_c   1.000
_cell.angle_alpha   90.00
_cell.angle_beta   90.00
_cell.angle_gamma   90.00
#
_symmetry.space_group_name_H-M   'P 1'
#
loop_
_entity.id
_entity.type
_entity.pdbx_description
1 polymer ?
#
loop_
_entity_poly.entity_id
_entity_poly.type
_entity_poly.pdbx_seq_one_letter_code
_entity_poly.pdbx_strand_id
1 'polypeptide(L)'
;MKCYECGGSMVEHLGNLEMPSKMLGSFELINVTFYKCDQCEEIIIPEPTWRLADQQEDELVKEILQNLPLRKFVSSATAAKMLGMTRQALHKHRRIKKGFVYSINHEGKVFYLQESLLLFKETGDGRLRLKQSAAPKTRYIYCVVGPQNQPGPEHEYREFEGQEQGFRWNPFQIAHLTPVRYHNA
;
A
#
# COMPACT_ATOMS: atom_id res chain seq x y z
N MET A 1 22.36 5.94 13.13
CA MET A 1 21.70 6.90 12.20
C MET A 1 21.05 7.99 13.06
N LYS A 2 20.98 9.24 12.60
CA LYS A 2 20.24 10.30 13.33
C LYS A 2 18.79 10.33 12.89
N CYS A 3 17.88 10.58 13.82
CA CYS A 3 16.47 10.84 13.55
C CYS A 3 16.33 12.17 12.81
N TYR A 4 15.48 12.21 11.78
CA TYR A 4 15.27 13.40 10.95
C TYR A 4 14.35 14.42 11.62
N GLU A 5 13.41 13.96 12.45
CA GLU A 5 12.45 14.82 13.16
C GLU A 5 13.09 15.57 14.35
N CYS A 6 13.87 14.88 15.19
CA CYS A 6 14.39 15.46 16.44
C CYS A 6 15.93 15.49 16.54
N GLY A 7 16.66 14.88 15.60
CA GLY A 7 18.12 14.76 15.67
C GLY A 7 18.65 13.72 16.66
N GLY A 8 17.77 13.00 17.35
CA GLY A 8 18.08 11.89 18.28
C GLY A 8 18.75 10.69 17.61
N SER A 9 19.06 9.65 18.37
CA SER A 9 19.74 8.46 17.86
C SER A 9 18.73 7.38 17.46
N MET A 10 18.87 6.87 16.24
CA MET A 10 18.11 5.69 15.79
C MET A 10 18.78 4.42 16.31
N VAL A 11 18.06 3.67 17.13
CA VAL A 11 18.49 2.39 17.71
C VAL A 11 17.83 1.25 16.94
N GLU A 12 18.59 0.20 16.63
CA GLU A 12 18.06 -1.00 15.99
C GLU A 12 17.27 -1.85 17.00
N HIS A 13 16.08 -2.27 16.60
CA HIS A 13 15.20 -3.15 17.36
C HIS A 13 14.88 -4.40 16.54
N LEU A 14 14.87 -5.54 17.22
CA LEU A 14 14.32 -6.79 16.72
C LEU A 14 13.06 -7.11 17.55
N GLY A 15 11.91 -7.19 16.90
CA GLY A 15 10.66 -7.45 17.59
C GLY A 15 9.46 -7.47 16.67
N ASN A 16 8.26 -7.41 17.26
CA ASN A 16 7.04 -7.33 16.47
C ASN A 16 6.73 -5.87 16.13
N LEU A 17 6.22 -5.66 14.92
CA LEU A 17 5.88 -4.33 14.42
C LEU A 17 4.46 -4.35 13.86
N GLU A 18 3.55 -3.59 14.49
CA GLU A 18 2.24 -3.31 13.90
C GLU A 18 2.43 -2.40 12.68
N MET A 19 1.71 -2.67 11.60
CA MET A 19 1.78 -1.96 10.32
C MET A 19 0.39 -1.49 9.90
N PRO A 20 0.22 -0.24 9.45
CA PRO A 20 -1.02 0.24 8.89
C PRO A 20 -1.23 -0.35 7.50
N SER A 21 -2.47 -0.72 7.18
CA SER A 21 -2.87 -1.18 5.85
C SER A 21 -4.18 -0.53 5.43
N LYS A 22 -4.24 -0.05 4.18
CA LYS A 22 -5.49 0.48 3.62
C LYS A 22 -6.54 -0.61 3.40
N MET A 23 -6.10 -1.85 3.19
CA MET A 23 -6.98 -2.99 2.88
C MET A 23 -7.37 -3.77 4.14
N LEU A 24 -6.45 -3.93 5.08
CA LEU A 24 -6.62 -4.75 6.29
C LEU A 24 -6.86 -3.90 7.54
N GLY A 25 -6.54 -2.61 7.50
CA GLY A 25 -6.54 -1.70 8.64
C GLY A 25 -5.22 -1.67 9.37
N SER A 26 -4.91 -2.72 10.11
CA SER A 26 -3.57 -2.97 10.67
C SER A 26 -3.27 -4.47 10.67
N PHE A 27 -1.99 -4.80 10.59
CA PHE A 27 -1.50 -6.17 10.72
C PHE A 27 -0.15 -6.17 11.44
N GLU A 28 0.23 -7.30 12.01
CA GLU A 28 1.45 -7.43 12.81
C GLU A 28 2.52 -8.21 12.03
N LEU A 29 3.72 -7.64 11.94
CA LEU A 29 4.93 -8.32 11.51
C LEU A 29 5.60 -8.95 12.72
N ILE A 30 5.94 -10.23 12.63
CA ILE A 30 6.56 -10.97 13.72
C ILE A 30 8.07 -11.03 13.52
N ASN A 31 8.83 -10.72 14.58
CA ASN A 31 10.28 -10.87 14.61
C ASN A 31 11.01 -10.18 13.44
N VAL A 32 10.74 -8.89 13.24
CA VAL A 32 11.35 -8.07 12.19
C VAL A 32 12.30 -7.03 12.76
N THR A 33 13.25 -6.62 11.94
CA THR A 33 14.19 -5.54 12.26
C THR A 33 13.60 -4.19 11.87
N PHE A 34 13.67 -3.21 12.76
CA PHE A 34 13.33 -1.82 12.49
C PHE A 34 14.20 -0.89 13.34
N TYR A 35 14.24 0.40 13.00
CA TYR A 35 14.94 1.39 13.81
C TYR A 35 13.91 2.28 14.52
N LYS A 36 14.11 2.54 15.82
CA LYS A 36 13.29 3.46 16.61
C LYS A 36 14.16 4.59 17.16
N CYS A 37 13.69 5.82 17.08
CA CYS A 37 14.35 6.94 17.72
C CYS A 37 14.22 6.86 19.25
N ASP A 38 15.33 7.04 19.95
CA ASP A 38 15.40 7.07 21.42
C ASP A 38 14.73 8.29 22.08
N GLN A 39 14.43 9.34 21.31
CA GLN A 39 13.84 10.59 21.82
C GLN A 39 12.38 10.79 21.43
N CYS A 40 12.06 10.71 20.13
CA CYS A 40 10.72 11.02 19.61
C CYS A 40 9.90 9.77 19.21
N GLU A 41 10.45 8.57 19.41
CA GLU A 41 9.82 7.29 19.09
C GLU A 41 9.51 7.04 17.60
N GLU A 42 10.00 7.88 16.70
CA GLU A 42 9.87 7.69 15.24
C GLU A 42 10.45 6.34 14.81
N ILE A 43 9.73 5.64 13.92
CA ILE A 43 10.12 4.32 13.40
C ILE A 43 10.55 4.44 11.93
N ILE A 44 11.75 3.95 11.64
CA ILE A 44 12.26 3.75 10.27
C ILE A 44 12.28 2.26 9.97
N ILE A 45 11.60 1.89 8.89
CA ILE A 45 11.51 0.49 8.42
C ILE A 45 12.54 0.27 7.31
N PRO A 46 13.49 -0.67 7.48
CA PRO A 46 14.45 -0.97 6.43
C PRO A 46 13.79 -1.73 5.27
N GLU A 47 14.38 -1.63 4.08
CA GLU A 47 13.85 -2.23 2.84
C GLU A 47 13.50 -3.73 2.96
N PRO A 48 14.31 -4.60 3.61
CA PRO A 48 13.95 -6.00 3.77
C PRO A 48 12.65 -6.19 4.56
N THR A 49 12.48 -5.46 5.66
CA THR A 49 11.26 -5.50 6.49
C THR A 49 10.06 -4.94 5.73
N TRP A 50 10.26 -3.90 4.93
CA TRP A 50 9.19 -3.36 4.08
C TRP A 50 8.71 -4.38 3.03
N ARG A 51 9.64 -5.08 2.36
CA ARG A 51 9.28 -6.14 1.40
C ARG A 51 8.51 -7.28 2.06
N LEU A 52 8.88 -7.64 3.29
CA LEU A 52 8.14 -8.62 4.08
C LEU A 52 6.73 -8.11 4.42
N ALA A 53 6.59 -6.82 4.73
CA ALA A 53 5.28 -6.18 4.94
C ALA A 53 4.37 -6.29 3.72
N ASP A 54 4.87 -5.93 2.54
CA ASP A 54 4.11 -6.01 1.29
C ASP A 54 3.68 -7.45 0.99
N GLN A 55 4.59 -8.42 1.16
CA GLN A 55 4.29 -9.84 0.94
C GLN A 55 3.24 -10.37 1.92
N GLN A 56 3.38 -10.06 3.21
CA GLN A 56 2.44 -10.52 4.23
C GLN A 56 1.06 -9.87 4.06
N GLU A 57 1.00 -8.59 3.67
CA GLU A 57 -0.27 -7.93 3.34
C GLU A 57 -0.98 -8.63 2.18
N ASP A 58 -0.26 -8.91 1.08
CA ASP A 58 -0.80 -9.61 -0.09
C ASP A 58 -1.31 -11.02 0.25
N GLU A 59 -0.58 -11.76 1.09
CA GLU A 59 -0.97 -13.09 1.57
C GLU A 59 -2.24 -13.04 2.43
N LEU A 60 -2.31 -12.12 3.39
CA LEU A 60 -3.49 -11.93 4.25
C LEU A 60 -4.72 -11.50 3.43
N VAL A 61 -4.54 -10.59 2.47
CA VAL A 61 -5.61 -10.18 1.55
C VAL A 61 -6.11 -11.39 0.76
N LYS A 62 -5.19 -12.20 0.21
CA LYS A 62 -5.53 -13.41 -0.55
C LYS A 62 -6.27 -14.44 0.31
N GLU A 63 -5.81 -14.68 1.53
CA GLU A 63 -6.45 -15.58 2.49
C GLU A 63 -7.88 -15.13 2.79
N ILE A 64 -8.09 -13.84 3.09
CA ILE A 64 -9.43 -13.30 3.35
C ILE A 64 -10.32 -13.50 2.12
N LEU A 65 -9.84 -13.17 0.93
CA LEU A 65 -10.60 -13.32 -0.31
C LEU A 65 -10.96 -14.78 -0.60
N GLN A 66 -10.07 -15.74 -0.31
CA GLN A 66 -10.33 -17.16 -0.47
C GLN A 66 -11.37 -17.70 0.51
N ASN A 67 -11.46 -17.12 1.70
CA ASN A 67 -12.44 -17.49 2.73
C ASN A 67 -13.82 -16.83 2.52
N LEU A 68 -13.95 -15.87 1.61
CA LEU A 68 -15.24 -15.27 1.29
C LEU A 68 -16.14 -16.26 0.52
N PRO A 69 -17.47 -16.25 0.78
CA PRO A 69 -18.37 -17.17 0.11
C PRO A 69 -18.48 -16.84 -1.39
N LEU A 70 -18.42 -17.87 -2.25
CA LEU A 70 -18.38 -17.72 -3.72
C LEU A 70 -19.55 -16.90 -4.29
N ARG A 71 -20.71 -16.88 -3.61
CA ARG A 71 -21.88 -16.05 -3.98
C ARG A 71 -21.61 -14.54 -4.01
N LYS A 72 -20.55 -14.07 -3.34
CA LYS A 72 -20.12 -12.65 -3.39
C LYS A 72 -19.29 -12.33 -4.63
N PHE A 73 -18.91 -13.35 -5.39
CA PHE A 73 -18.09 -13.19 -6.58
C PHE A 73 -18.90 -13.40 -7.85
N VAL A 74 -18.49 -12.73 -8.90
CA VAL A 74 -19.09 -12.82 -10.23
C VAL A 74 -18.08 -13.28 -11.26
N SER A 75 -18.55 -14.03 -12.25
CA SER A 75 -17.71 -14.50 -13.36
C SER A 75 -17.15 -13.33 -14.17
N SER A 76 -16.07 -13.57 -14.93
CA SER A 76 -15.51 -12.55 -15.83
C SER A 76 -16.52 -12.06 -16.89
N ALA A 77 -17.46 -12.90 -17.32
CA ALA A 77 -18.51 -12.50 -18.25
C ALA A 77 -19.49 -11.51 -17.61
N THR A 78 -19.90 -11.78 -16.36
CA THR A 78 -20.77 -10.88 -15.58
C THR A 78 -20.05 -9.58 -15.23
N ALA A 79 -18.79 -9.65 -14.80
CA ALA A 79 -17.96 -8.49 -14.51
C ALA A 79 -17.83 -7.55 -15.73
N ALA A 80 -17.56 -8.12 -16.91
CA ALA A 80 -17.48 -7.37 -18.16
C ALA A 80 -18.81 -6.63 -18.46
N LYS A 81 -19.96 -7.30 -18.28
CA LYS A 81 -21.29 -6.68 -18.43
C LYS A 81 -21.51 -5.56 -17.41
N MET A 82 -21.16 -5.76 -16.13
CA MET A 82 -21.31 -4.75 -15.08
C MET A 82 -20.53 -3.47 -15.37
N LEU A 83 -19.31 -3.61 -15.91
CA LEU A 83 -18.43 -2.50 -16.28
C LEU A 83 -18.72 -1.94 -17.68
N GLY A 84 -19.67 -2.50 -18.43
CA GLY A 84 -20.01 -2.03 -19.79
C GLY A 84 -18.88 -2.23 -20.81
N MET A 85 -18.08 -3.30 -20.68
CA MET A 85 -16.97 -3.60 -21.58
C MET A 85 -16.98 -5.06 -22.08
N THR A 86 -16.19 -5.37 -23.09
CA THR A 86 -16.04 -6.75 -23.58
C THR A 86 -15.16 -7.58 -22.64
N ARG A 87 -15.28 -8.91 -22.69
CA ARG A 87 -14.42 -9.82 -21.89
C ARG A 87 -12.94 -9.65 -22.21
N GLN A 88 -12.61 -9.41 -23.48
CA GLN A 88 -11.25 -9.16 -23.92
C GLN A 88 -10.72 -7.82 -23.38
N ALA A 89 -11.56 -6.78 -23.35
CA ALA A 89 -11.21 -5.49 -22.75
C ALA A 89 -10.98 -5.61 -21.24
N LEU A 90 -11.84 -6.34 -20.52
CA LEU A 90 -11.68 -6.63 -19.09
C LEU A 90 -10.32 -7.28 -18.82
N HIS A 91 -9.98 -8.33 -19.57
CA HIS A 91 -8.72 -9.04 -19.42
C HIS A 91 -7.50 -8.18 -19.78
N LYS A 92 -7.63 -7.22 -20.70
CA LYS A 92 -6.55 -6.28 -21.06
C LYS A 92 -6.51 -5.01 -20.19
N HIS A 93 -7.50 -4.80 -19.33
CA HIS A 93 -7.64 -3.56 -18.57
C HIS A 93 -6.49 -3.37 -17.56
N ARG A 94 -5.64 -2.35 -17.80
CA ARG A 94 -4.40 -2.11 -17.04
C ARG A 94 -4.63 -2.04 -15.53
N ARG A 95 -5.67 -1.33 -15.07
CA ARG A 95 -5.93 -1.18 -13.63
C ARG A 95 -6.40 -2.48 -12.98
N ILE A 96 -7.21 -3.27 -13.67
CA ILE A 96 -7.72 -4.55 -13.15
C ILE A 96 -6.56 -5.54 -13.03
N LYS A 97 -5.68 -5.60 -14.03
CA LYS A 97 -4.42 -6.37 -13.95
C LYS A 97 -3.51 -5.94 -12.81
N LYS A 98 -3.54 -4.66 -12.43
CA LYS A 98 -2.78 -4.10 -11.30
C LYS A 98 -3.46 -4.31 -9.94
N GLY A 99 -4.52 -5.11 -9.85
CA GLY A 99 -5.18 -5.40 -8.58
C GLY A 99 -6.11 -4.28 -8.06
N PHE A 100 -6.55 -3.35 -8.92
CA PHE A 100 -7.56 -2.35 -8.53
C PHE A 100 -8.95 -2.96 -8.32
N VAL A 101 -9.14 -4.24 -8.63
CA VAL A 101 -10.37 -4.99 -8.34
C VAL A 101 -9.95 -6.32 -7.73
N TYR A 102 -10.58 -6.70 -6.62
CA TYR A 102 -10.30 -7.97 -5.99
C TYR A 102 -10.84 -9.14 -6.84
N SER A 103 -10.02 -10.17 -6.98
CA SER A 103 -10.38 -11.37 -7.71
C SER A 103 -9.76 -12.61 -7.08
N ILE A 104 -10.43 -13.75 -7.26
CA ILE A 104 -9.93 -15.08 -6.88
C ILE A 104 -9.87 -15.97 -8.11
N ASN A 105 -8.97 -16.96 -8.08
CA ASN A 105 -8.97 -18.06 -9.02
C ASN A 105 -9.64 -19.27 -8.35
N HIS A 106 -10.70 -19.78 -8.97
CA HIS A 106 -11.42 -20.96 -8.51
C HIS A 106 -11.66 -21.88 -9.71
N GLU A 107 -11.20 -23.13 -9.64
CA GLU A 107 -11.29 -24.12 -10.73
C GLU A 107 -10.73 -23.61 -12.08
N GLY A 108 -9.61 -22.88 -12.05
CA GLY A 108 -8.97 -22.32 -13.24
C GLY A 108 -9.71 -21.13 -13.87
N LYS A 109 -10.76 -20.63 -13.22
CA LYS A 109 -11.55 -19.47 -13.67
C LYS A 109 -11.36 -18.30 -12.71
N VAL A 110 -11.30 -17.09 -13.26
CA VAL A 110 -11.19 -15.86 -12.48
C VAL A 110 -12.58 -15.33 -12.14
N PHE A 111 -12.82 -15.15 -10.85
CA PHE A 111 -14.02 -14.54 -10.31
C PHE A 111 -13.65 -13.24 -9.60
N TYR A 112 -14.51 -12.22 -9.75
CA TYR A 112 -14.28 -10.88 -9.22
C TYR A 112 -15.23 -10.59 -8.08
N LEU A 113 -14.75 -9.94 -7.02
CA LEU A 113 -15.60 -9.55 -5.91
C LEU A 113 -16.62 -8.50 -6.38
N GLN A 114 -17.91 -8.76 -6.19
CA GLN A 114 -18.97 -7.92 -6.73
C GLN A 114 -18.91 -6.48 -6.19
N GLU A 115 -18.72 -6.32 -4.89
CA GLU A 115 -18.61 -5.00 -4.23
C GLU A 115 -17.42 -4.20 -4.77
N SER A 116 -16.29 -4.87 -4.98
CA SER A 116 -15.08 -4.26 -5.56
C SER A 116 -15.31 -3.76 -6.99
N LEU A 117 -16.06 -4.51 -7.81
CA LEU A 117 -16.43 -4.07 -9.16
C LEU A 117 -17.34 -2.86 -9.17
N LEU A 118 -18.32 -2.81 -8.26
CA LEU A 118 -19.23 -1.67 -8.13
C LEU A 118 -18.45 -0.41 -7.75
N LEU A 119 -17.60 -0.51 -6.72
CA LEU A 119 -16.76 0.61 -6.30
C LEU A 119 -15.80 1.05 -7.41
N PHE A 120 -15.21 0.10 -8.15
CA PHE A 120 -14.34 0.40 -9.29
C PHE A 120 -15.10 1.11 -10.42
N LYS A 121 -16.35 0.76 -10.67
CA LYS A 121 -17.18 1.42 -11.68
C LYS A 121 -17.43 2.89 -11.33
N GLU A 122 -17.60 3.20 -10.05
CA GLU A 122 -17.89 4.54 -9.56
C GLU A 122 -16.63 5.41 -9.46
N THR A 123 -15.55 4.88 -8.88
CA THR A 123 -14.36 5.67 -8.51
C THR A 123 -13.15 5.41 -9.41
N GLY A 124 -13.18 4.31 -10.16
CA GLY A 124 -12.02 3.73 -10.84
C GLY A 124 -11.10 2.92 -9.92
N ASP A 125 -11.39 2.80 -8.62
CA ASP A 125 -10.61 2.03 -7.65
C ASP A 125 -11.52 1.13 -6.82
N GLY A 126 -11.45 -0.18 -7.05
CA GLY A 126 -12.26 -1.17 -6.36
C GLY A 126 -11.62 -1.72 -5.10
N ARG A 127 -10.49 -1.17 -4.65
CA ARG A 127 -9.83 -1.60 -3.41
C ARG A 127 -10.64 -1.06 -2.22
N LEU A 128 -11.36 -1.95 -1.56
CA LEU A 128 -12.12 -1.67 -0.34
C LEU A 128 -11.48 -2.35 0.86
N ARG A 129 -11.73 -1.83 2.07
CA ARG A 129 -11.21 -2.41 3.30
C ARG A 129 -11.89 -3.77 3.57
N LEU A 130 -11.12 -4.84 3.64
CA LEU A 130 -11.59 -6.22 3.82
C LEU A 130 -11.81 -6.59 5.29
N LYS A 131 -11.10 -5.94 6.22
CA LYS A 131 -11.27 -6.09 7.67
C LYS A 131 -11.59 -4.75 8.32
N GLN A 132 -12.57 -4.73 9.21
CA GLN A 132 -12.80 -3.61 10.12
C GLN A 132 -11.90 -3.79 11.35
N SER A 133 -10.62 -3.44 11.26
CA SER A 133 -9.77 -3.27 12.45
C SER A 133 -9.63 -1.77 12.80
N ALA A 134 -9.32 -1.47 14.06
CA ALA A 134 -8.99 -0.11 14.46
C ALA A 134 -7.72 0.38 13.73
N ALA A 135 -7.64 1.67 13.42
CA ALA A 135 -6.42 2.24 12.85
C ALA A 135 -5.30 2.26 13.91
N PRO A 136 -4.03 2.01 13.54
CA PRO A 136 -2.92 2.09 14.48
C PRO A 136 -2.67 3.55 14.90
N LYS A 137 -2.16 3.75 16.11
CA LYS A 137 -1.90 5.09 16.67
C LYS A 137 -0.51 5.65 16.31
N THR A 138 0.35 4.84 15.70
CA THR A 138 1.77 5.16 15.48
C THR A 138 1.98 5.77 14.09
N ARG A 139 2.89 6.75 13.99
CA ARG A 139 3.36 7.31 12.70
C ARG A 139 4.58 6.53 12.21
N TYR A 140 4.62 6.23 10.92
CA TYR A 140 5.70 5.45 10.28
C TYR A 140 6.35 6.31 9.20
N ILE A 141 7.69 6.33 9.16
CA ILE A 141 8.46 7.01 8.11
C ILE A 141 9.26 5.96 7.33
N TYR A 142 9.19 6.08 6.01
CA TYR A 142 9.88 5.17 5.10
C TYR A 142 11.15 5.85 4.58
N CYS A 143 12.31 5.24 4.85
CA CYS A 143 13.56 5.62 4.20
C CYS A 143 13.78 4.75 2.98
N VAL A 144 13.60 5.32 1.79
CA VAL A 144 14.16 4.73 0.57
C VAL A 144 15.66 5.02 0.58
N VAL A 145 16.43 4.09 1.14
CA VAL A 145 17.89 4.17 1.09
C VAL A 145 18.31 3.76 -0.31
N GLY A 146 18.57 4.73 -1.18
CA GLY A 146 19.15 4.46 -2.50
C GLY A 146 20.50 3.73 -2.37
N PRO A 147 20.88 2.89 -3.34
CA PRO A 147 22.16 2.18 -3.29
C PRO A 147 23.31 3.19 -3.18
N GLN A 148 24.19 2.99 -2.20
CA GLN A 148 25.25 3.93 -1.75
C GLN A 148 26.38 4.19 -2.78
N ASN A 149 26.20 3.84 -4.06
CA ASN A 149 27.24 3.94 -5.10
C ASN A 149 26.96 5.01 -6.17
N GLN A 150 26.09 5.99 -5.91
CA GLN A 150 25.93 7.15 -6.81
C GLN A 150 26.02 8.47 -6.04
N PRO A 151 26.99 9.37 -6.36
CA PRO A 151 27.00 10.73 -5.86
C PRO A 151 26.03 11.58 -6.69
N GLY A 152 24.86 11.92 -6.15
CA GLY A 152 23.89 12.84 -6.78
C GLY A 152 22.55 12.90 -6.04
N PRO A 153 21.85 14.06 -6.03
CA PRO A 153 21.12 14.52 -4.86
C PRO A 153 19.63 14.17 -4.84
N GLU A 154 19.06 14.33 -3.63
CA GLU A 154 17.63 14.35 -3.26
C GLU A 154 16.98 12.96 -3.05
N HIS A 155 16.95 12.56 -1.77
CA HIS A 155 16.04 11.54 -1.26
C HIS A 155 14.60 12.06 -1.40
N GLU A 156 13.77 11.40 -2.22
CA GLU A 156 12.33 11.68 -2.30
C GLU A 156 11.64 11.04 -1.07
N TYR A 157 11.31 11.85 -0.08
CA TYR A 157 10.50 11.43 1.07
C TYR A 157 9.01 11.60 0.75
N ARG A 158 8.19 10.60 1.11
CA ARG A 158 6.72 10.71 1.04
C ARG A 158 6.15 10.53 2.44
N GLU A 159 5.65 11.63 3.00
CA GLU A 159 4.86 11.61 4.23
C GLU A 159 3.49 10.98 3.95
N PHE A 160 3.06 10.06 4.80
CA PHE A 160 1.69 9.58 4.85
C PHE A 160 1.08 9.98 6.18
N GLU A 161 0.38 11.11 6.22
CA GLU A 161 -0.57 11.38 7.29
C GLU A 161 -1.85 10.60 7.03
N GLY A 162 -2.28 9.81 8.01
CA GLY A 162 -3.57 9.12 7.98
C GLY A 162 -4.72 10.12 8.10
N GLN A 163 -5.11 10.75 6.99
CA GLN A 163 -6.38 11.50 6.89
C GLN A 163 -7.23 10.98 5.73
N GLU A 164 -8.53 10.78 6.01
CA GLU A 164 -9.53 10.11 5.16
C GLU A 164 -9.98 10.90 3.90
N GLN A 165 -9.16 11.78 3.31
CA GLN A 165 -9.60 12.55 2.14
C GLN A 165 -9.03 11.99 0.83
N GLY A 166 -9.94 11.55 -0.04
CA GLY A 166 -9.65 10.87 -1.30
C GLY A 166 -8.76 11.66 -2.25
N PHE A 167 -7.58 11.13 -2.53
CA PHE A 167 -6.68 11.63 -3.58
C PHE A 167 -6.64 10.67 -4.79
N ARG A 168 -6.85 11.23 -5.98
CA ARG A 168 -6.65 10.57 -7.28
C ARG A 168 -5.15 10.48 -7.60
N TRP A 169 -4.65 9.27 -7.85
CA TRP A 169 -3.30 9.05 -8.38
C TRP A 169 -3.21 9.40 -9.87
N ASN A 170 -2.28 10.29 -10.25
CA ASN A 170 -1.86 10.51 -11.64
C ASN A 170 -0.40 10.05 -11.83
N PRO A 171 -0.13 8.99 -12.61
CA PRO A 171 1.21 8.41 -12.74
C PRO A 171 2.10 9.03 -13.84
N PHE A 172 1.83 10.25 -14.33
CA PHE A 172 2.53 10.83 -15.50
C PHE A 172 3.00 12.29 -15.41
N GLN A 173 3.02 12.93 -14.24
CA GLN A 173 3.65 14.26 -14.12
C GLN A 173 5.06 14.14 -13.54
N ILE A 174 6.02 13.86 -14.42
CA ILE A 174 7.43 14.22 -14.24
C ILE A 174 7.69 15.32 -15.27
N ALA A 175 7.75 16.57 -14.83
CA ALA A 175 8.53 17.63 -15.47
C ALA A 175 8.38 18.97 -14.71
N HIS A 176 9.55 19.50 -14.33
CA HIS A 176 9.87 20.88 -13.92
C HIS A 176 9.25 21.39 -12.62
N LEU A 177 10.12 21.72 -11.64
CA LEU A 177 10.26 23.08 -11.11
C LEU A 177 11.56 23.22 -10.29
N THR A 178 12.11 24.42 -10.37
CA THR A 178 13.40 24.95 -9.89
C THR A 178 13.37 25.35 -8.39
N PRO A 179 14.53 25.68 -7.76
CA PRO A 179 14.75 25.53 -6.32
C PRO A 179 14.21 26.69 -5.49
N VAL A 180 13.84 26.39 -4.24
CA VAL A 180 13.61 27.40 -3.19
C VAL A 180 14.67 27.22 -2.11
N ARG A 181 15.52 28.24 -1.96
CA ARG A 181 16.42 28.40 -0.81
C ARG A 181 15.61 28.71 0.43
N TYR A 182 15.95 28.11 1.56
CA TYR A 182 15.74 28.76 2.86
C TYR A 182 17.03 28.79 3.66
N HIS A 183 17.31 30.00 4.13
CA HIS A 183 18.36 30.35 5.07
C HIS A 183 18.04 29.80 6.45
N ASN A 184 19.08 29.34 7.14
CA ASN A 184 19.08 29.01 8.56
C ASN A 184 18.61 30.18 9.42
N ALA A 185 17.86 29.85 10.46
CA ALA A 185 17.90 30.52 11.75
C ALA A 185 18.06 29.44 12.83
#